data_AF-A0A2M6YRQ0-F1
#
_entry.id   AF-A0A2M6YRQ0-F1
#
_cell.length_a   1.000
_cell.length_b   1.000
_cell.length_c   1.000
_cell.angle_alpha   90.00
_cell.angle_beta   90.00
_cell.angle_gamma   90.00
#
_symmetry.space_group_name_H-M   'P 1'
#
loop_
_entity.id
_entity.type
_entity.pdbx_description
1 polymer ?
#
loop_
_entity_poly.entity_id
_entity_poly.type
_entity_poly.pdbx_seq_one_letter_code
_entity_poly.pdbx_strand_id
1 'polypeptide(L)'
;ELTNAERVKLGLSSLQENKLLSEAARQKAADMFAFNYWSHISPSGRTPWAFFTDVGYKYQYAGENLARDFHDPESVITAWMNSPSHKENIVNSKYQEMGVAIVDGTLQGAETTLVVQLFGTPFGASSTTEVRKSQPIVEEKSASAPKEVLAKSPQPQDASLVSVSSVSKAPVASPLDLTKAMAIFTVGVLLGVFAMDFFLVSHRQTPRLSSRSLAQMMFLIFVLIASLLMKEGAIL
;
A
#
# COMPACT_ATOMS: atom_id res chain seq x y z
N GLU A 1 11.22 -2.56 5.63
CA GLU A 1 11.61 -1.17 5.99
C GLU A 1 10.53 -0.14 5.69
N LEU A 2 10.05 -0.01 4.45
CA LEU A 2 9.05 1.00 4.05
C LEU A 2 7.76 1.02 4.90
N THR A 3 7.23 -0.14 5.27
CA THR A 3 6.09 -0.24 6.20
C THR A 3 6.37 0.45 7.55
N ASN A 4 7.58 0.27 8.10
CA ASN A 4 7.97 0.93 9.34
C ASN A 4 8.19 2.43 9.14
N ALA A 5 8.63 2.88 7.96
CA ALA A 5 8.71 4.30 7.66
C ALA A 5 7.32 4.97 7.71
N GLU A 6 6.27 4.33 7.16
CA GLU A 6 4.90 4.83 7.27
C GLU A 6 4.38 4.83 8.72
N ARG A 7 4.69 3.78 9.48
CA ARG A 7 4.33 3.71 10.91
C ARG A 7 4.98 4.82 11.73
N VAL A 8 6.28 5.03 11.55
CA VAL A 8 7.03 6.08 12.27
C VAL A 8 6.56 7.48 11.89
N LYS A 9 6.23 7.74 10.62
CA LYS A 9 5.62 9.02 10.19
C LYS A 9 4.32 9.33 10.95
N LEU A 10 3.60 8.31 11.37
CA LEU A 10 2.35 8.41 12.13
C LEU A 10 2.54 8.29 13.65
N GLY A 11 3.78 8.26 14.14
CA GLY A 11 4.10 8.16 15.57
C GLY A 11 3.86 6.78 16.18
N LEU A 12 3.80 5.73 15.34
CA LEU A 12 3.63 4.35 15.79
C LEU A 12 4.98 3.65 15.94
N SER A 13 5.07 2.70 16.87
CA SER A 13 6.24 1.83 17.03
C SER A 13 6.46 0.97 15.78
N SER A 14 7.73 0.82 15.40
CA SER A 14 8.14 -0.10 14.34
C SER A 14 7.81 -1.54 14.68
N LEU A 15 7.38 -2.31 13.68
CA LEU A 15 7.22 -3.75 13.77
C LEU A 15 8.58 -4.44 13.66
N GLN A 16 8.80 -5.48 14.46
CA GLN A 16 9.99 -6.32 14.37
C GLN A 16 9.84 -7.31 13.21
N GLU A 17 10.90 -7.50 12.43
CA GLU A 17 10.89 -8.51 11.39
C GLU A 17 10.98 -9.91 12.00
N ASN A 18 10.07 -10.80 11.61
CA ASN A 18 10.01 -12.16 12.12
C ASN A 18 10.16 -13.17 10.98
N LYS A 19 11.20 -14.04 11.08
CA LYS A 19 11.53 -15.02 10.05
C LYS A 19 10.45 -16.08 9.83
N LEU A 20 9.71 -16.46 10.87
CA LEU A 20 8.60 -17.41 10.74
C LEU A 20 7.47 -16.78 9.93
N LEU A 21 7.13 -15.52 10.19
CA LEU A 21 6.13 -14.80 9.40
C LEU A 21 6.55 -14.63 7.94
N SER A 22 7.83 -14.37 7.67
CA SER A 22 8.34 -14.32 6.29
C SER A 22 8.26 -15.69 5.60
N GLU A 23 8.50 -16.78 6.33
CA GLU A 23 8.29 -18.14 5.80
C GLU A 23 6.81 -18.44 5.54
N ALA A 24 5.91 -18.06 6.45
CA ALA A 24 4.47 -18.19 6.24
C ALA A 24 4.00 -17.40 5.02
N ALA A 25 4.54 -16.19 4.81
CA ALA A 25 4.26 -15.37 3.64
C ALA A 25 4.74 -16.05 2.34
N ARG A 26 5.92 -16.68 2.35
CA ARG A 26 6.42 -17.49 1.21
C ARG A 26 5.51 -18.67 0.92
N GLN A 27 5.08 -19.41 1.96
CA GLN A 27 4.18 -20.55 1.79
C GLN A 27 2.80 -20.13 1.26
N LYS A 28 2.29 -18.99 1.71
CA LYS A 28 1.04 -18.40 1.20
C LYS A 28 1.17 -18.03 -0.30
N ALA A 29 2.26 -17.39 -0.70
CA ALA A 29 2.52 -17.10 -2.11
C ALA A 29 2.64 -18.38 -2.96
N ALA A 30 3.36 -19.38 -2.46
CA ALA A 30 3.50 -20.67 -3.12
C ALA A 30 2.15 -21.38 -3.27
N ASP A 31 1.27 -21.32 -2.27
CA ASP A 31 -0.09 -21.86 -2.34
C ASP A 31 -0.93 -21.15 -3.42
N MET A 32 -0.86 -19.81 -3.50
CA MET A 32 -1.53 -19.02 -4.54
C MET A 32 -1.10 -19.42 -5.95
N PHE A 33 0.19 -19.63 -6.19
CA PHE A 33 0.68 -20.13 -7.47
C PHE A 33 0.29 -21.59 -7.72
N ALA A 34 0.47 -22.48 -6.74
CA ALA A 34 0.22 -23.91 -6.88
C ALA A 34 -1.25 -24.23 -7.19
N PHE A 35 -2.17 -23.50 -6.58
CA PHE A 35 -3.61 -23.66 -6.80
C PHE A 35 -4.19 -22.58 -7.72
N ASN A 36 -3.33 -21.78 -8.35
CA ASN A 36 -3.67 -20.82 -9.40
C ASN A 36 -4.79 -19.83 -9.02
N TYR A 37 -4.66 -19.15 -7.88
CA TYR A 37 -5.69 -18.25 -7.35
C TYR A 37 -5.15 -16.92 -6.80
N TRP A 38 -5.99 -15.89 -6.84
CA TRP A 38 -5.74 -14.56 -6.25
C TRP A 38 -6.80 -14.26 -5.20
N SER A 39 -6.57 -14.72 -3.95
CA SER A 39 -7.53 -14.63 -2.84
C SER A 39 -6.82 -14.72 -1.48
N HIS A 40 -7.38 -14.11 -0.43
CA HIS A 40 -6.99 -14.41 0.95
C HIS A 40 -7.23 -15.88 1.30
N ILE A 41 -8.33 -16.46 0.84
CA ILE A 41 -8.72 -17.84 1.14
C ILE A 41 -8.46 -18.73 -0.08
N SER A 42 -7.74 -19.82 0.14
CA SER A 42 -7.45 -20.85 -0.87
C SER A 42 -8.74 -21.51 -1.40
N PRO A 43 -8.77 -22.01 -2.63
CA PRO A 43 -9.92 -22.78 -3.17
C PRO A 43 -10.31 -23.99 -2.30
N SER A 44 -9.36 -24.51 -1.52
CA SER A 44 -9.58 -25.59 -0.55
C SER A 44 -10.27 -25.13 0.75
N GLY A 45 -10.50 -23.83 0.92
CA GLY A 45 -11.00 -23.21 2.16
C GLY A 45 -9.90 -22.85 3.18
N ARG A 46 -8.62 -23.12 2.86
CA ARG A 46 -7.48 -22.78 3.73
C ARG A 46 -7.38 -21.26 3.89
N THR A 47 -7.44 -20.79 5.14
CA THR A 47 -7.35 -19.37 5.50
C THR A 47 -5.90 -18.90 5.61
N PRO A 48 -5.62 -17.57 5.56
CA PRO A 48 -4.27 -17.03 5.78
C PRO A 48 -3.63 -17.51 7.09
N TRP A 49 -4.46 -17.74 8.10
CA TRP A 49 -4.02 -18.09 9.45
C TRP A 49 -3.41 -19.48 9.56
N ALA A 50 -3.78 -20.39 8.66
CA ALA A 50 -3.17 -21.72 8.60
C ALA A 50 -1.66 -21.62 8.36
N PHE A 51 -1.22 -20.70 7.49
CA PHE A 51 0.19 -20.51 7.18
C PHE A 51 1.01 -20.03 8.39
N PHE A 52 0.42 -19.27 9.31
CA PHE A 52 1.06 -18.92 10.58
C PHE A 52 1.26 -20.17 11.45
N THR A 53 0.24 -21.03 11.56
CA THR A 53 0.32 -22.23 12.38
C THR A 53 1.26 -23.29 11.81
N ASP A 54 1.35 -23.41 10.48
CA ASP A 54 2.21 -24.40 9.81
C ASP A 54 3.70 -24.15 10.04
N VAL A 55 4.08 -22.87 10.17
CA VAL A 55 5.45 -22.47 10.53
C VAL A 55 5.68 -22.42 12.05
N GLY A 56 4.68 -22.82 12.86
CA GLY A 56 4.76 -22.82 14.31
C GLY A 56 4.59 -21.44 14.96
N TYR A 57 4.15 -20.42 14.23
CA TYR A 57 3.88 -19.10 14.78
C TYR A 57 2.52 -19.08 15.49
N LYS A 58 2.55 -19.08 16.82
CA LYS A 58 1.35 -18.94 17.65
C LYS A 58 1.05 -17.46 17.84
N TYR A 59 -0.11 -17.01 17.35
CA TYR A 59 -0.47 -15.59 17.35
C TYR A 59 -1.63 -15.29 18.31
N GLN A 60 -1.63 -14.08 18.88
CA GLN A 60 -2.78 -13.45 19.52
C GLN A 60 -3.54 -12.55 18.53
N TYR A 61 -2.80 -11.83 17.70
CA TYR A 61 -3.33 -11.01 16.61
C TYR A 61 -2.59 -11.37 15.32
N ALA A 62 -3.31 -11.40 14.21
CA ALA A 62 -2.75 -11.66 12.89
C ALA A 62 -3.44 -10.78 11.83
N GLY A 63 -2.69 -10.41 10.79
CA GLY A 63 -3.18 -9.65 9.64
C GLY A 63 -2.45 -10.04 8.37
N GLU A 64 -3.07 -9.76 7.22
CA GLU A 64 -2.52 -10.03 5.89
C GLU A 64 -2.80 -8.84 4.96
N ASN A 65 -1.80 -8.44 4.20
CA ASN A 65 -1.94 -7.59 3.02
C ASN A 65 -1.36 -8.32 1.81
N LEU A 66 -2.06 -8.29 0.69
CA LEU A 66 -1.61 -8.89 -0.56
C LEU A 66 -1.46 -7.81 -1.64
N ALA A 67 -0.43 -7.96 -2.48
CA ALA A 67 -0.25 -7.19 -3.69
C ALA A 67 0.33 -8.06 -4.81
N ARG A 68 0.09 -7.67 -6.06
CA ARG A 68 0.67 -8.33 -7.24
C ARG A 68 1.00 -7.34 -8.34
N ASP A 69 1.95 -7.71 -9.19
CA ASP A 69 2.27 -7.01 -10.45
C ASP A 69 2.64 -5.52 -10.27
N PHE A 70 3.23 -5.18 -9.12
CA PHE A 70 3.83 -3.86 -8.90
C PHE A 70 5.29 -3.87 -9.35
N HIS A 71 5.74 -2.76 -9.94
CA HIS A 71 7.10 -2.62 -10.46
C HIS A 71 8.14 -2.35 -9.37
N ASP A 72 7.73 -1.75 -8.26
CA ASP A 72 8.61 -1.37 -7.16
C ASP A 72 7.90 -1.44 -5.78
N PRO A 73 8.66 -1.63 -4.68
CA PRO A 73 8.11 -1.71 -3.33
C PRO A 73 7.40 -0.42 -2.86
N GLU A 74 7.84 0.76 -3.28
CA GLU A 74 7.25 2.05 -2.91
C GLU A 74 5.81 2.17 -3.42
N SER A 75 5.56 1.70 -4.64
CA SER A 75 4.24 1.66 -5.25
C SER A 75 3.30 0.70 -4.52
N VAL A 76 3.80 -0.45 -4.05
CA VAL A 76 3.03 -1.39 -3.20
C VAL A 76 2.58 -0.71 -1.91
N ILE A 77 3.52 -0.09 -1.19
CA ILE A 77 3.22 0.60 0.07
C ILE A 77 2.25 1.76 -0.15
N THR A 78 2.44 2.52 -1.22
CA THR A 78 1.54 3.62 -1.59
C THR A 78 0.12 3.10 -1.86
N ALA A 79 -0.01 2.01 -2.62
CA ALA A 79 -1.30 1.39 -2.91
C ALA A 79 -1.99 0.88 -1.63
N TRP A 80 -1.27 0.20 -0.74
CA TRP A 80 -1.81 -0.23 0.56
C TRP A 80 -2.20 0.97 1.45
N MET A 81 -1.39 2.02 1.51
CA MET A 81 -1.71 3.21 2.33
C MET A 81 -2.90 4.02 1.78
N ASN A 82 -3.17 3.95 0.48
CA ASN A 82 -4.33 4.56 -0.15
C ASN A 82 -5.60 3.71 -0.02
N SER A 83 -5.49 2.45 0.41
CA SER A 83 -6.62 1.56 0.65
C SER A 83 -6.96 1.47 2.14
N PRO A 84 -8.18 1.82 2.57
CA PRO A 84 -8.56 1.81 3.99
C PRO A 84 -8.26 0.48 4.71
N SER A 85 -8.67 -0.66 4.14
CA SER A 85 -8.48 -1.98 4.76
C SER A 85 -7.01 -2.37 4.92
N HIS A 86 -6.19 -2.11 3.91
CA HIS A 86 -4.76 -2.43 3.93
C HIS A 86 -3.98 -1.50 4.85
N LYS A 87 -4.33 -0.21 4.83
CA LYS A 87 -3.79 0.79 5.75
C LYS A 87 -4.09 0.42 7.19
N GLU A 88 -5.31 -0.02 7.49
CA GLU A 88 -5.70 -0.47 8.84
C GLU A 88 -4.74 -1.53 9.37
N ASN A 89 -4.30 -2.48 8.54
CA ASN A 89 -3.28 -3.45 8.94
C ASN A 89 -1.92 -2.79 9.23
N ILE A 90 -1.44 -1.92 8.34
CA ILE A 90 -0.14 -1.23 8.49
C ILE A 90 -0.09 -0.38 9.77
N VAL A 91 -1.18 0.31 10.11
CA VAL A 91 -1.24 1.22 11.26
C VAL A 91 -1.76 0.57 12.54
N ASN A 92 -2.12 -0.72 12.52
CA ASN A 92 -2.66 -1.39 13.68
C ASN A 92 -1.61 -1.45 14.80
N SER A 93 -1.94 -0.87 15.95
CA SER A 93 -1.08 -0.86 17.14
C SER A 93 -1.04 -2.20 17.87
N LYS A 94 -1.93 -3.13 17.52
CA LYS A 94 -1.95 -4.48 18.11
C LYS A 94 -0.85 -5.38 17.59
N TYR A 95 -0.29 -5.09 16.42
CA TYR A 95 0.79 -5.88 15.83
C TYR A 95 2.15 -5.46 16.40
N GLN A 96 3.01 -6.45 16.65
CA GLN A 96 4.38 -6.25 17.15
C GLN A 96 5.43 -6.71 16.13
N GLU A 97 5.06 -7.65 15.27
CA GLU A 97 5.94 -8.30 14.31
C GLU A 97 5.33 -8.29 12.91
N MET A 98 6.19 -8.40 11.90
CA MET A 98 5.78 -8.61 10.52
C MET A 98 6.73 -9.54 9.79
N GLY A 99 6.24 -10.19 8.73
CA GLY A 99 7.02 -10.92 7.76
C GLY A 99 6.54 -10.58 6.35
N VAL A 100 7.46 -10.62 5.39
CA VAL A 100 7.16 -10.27 3.99
C VAL A 100 7.82 -11.29 3.07
N ALA A 101 7.12 -11.65 1.99
CA ALA A 101 7.65 -12.43 0.90
C ALA A 101 7.32 -11.76 -0.44
N ILE A 102 8.31 -11.74 -1.33
CA ILE A 102 8.15 -11.34 -2.74
C ILE A 102 8.50 -12.58 -3.55
N VAL A 103 7.57 -13.08 -4.35
CA VAL A 103 7.72 -14.35 -5.07
C VAL A 103 7.20 -14.20 -6.49
N ASP A 104 8.05 -14.52 -7.45
CA ASP A 104 7.68 -14.59 -8.87
C ASP A 104 7.15 -15.97 -9.23
N GLY A 105 6.18 -16.01 -10.14
CA GLY A 105 5.62 -17.25 -10.66
C GLY A 105 4.56 -16.99 -11.73
N THR A 106 3.94 -18.06 -12.22
CA THR A 106 2.86 -17.93 -13.20
C THR A 106 1.51 -18.01 -12.50
N LEU A 107 0.70 -16.97 -12.62
CA LEU A 107 -0.67 -16.91 -12.10
C LEU A 107 -1.65 -16.65 -13.25
N GLN A 108 -2.65 -17.51 -13.37
CA GLN A 108 -3.71 -17.45 -14.39
C GLN A 108 -3.17 -17.35 -15.82
N GLY A 109 -2.04 -18.01 -16.08
CA GLY A 109 -1.38 -18.05 -17.39
C GLY A 109 -0.51 -16.83 -17.72
N ALA A 110 -0.26 -15.94 -16.76
CA ALA A 110 0.64 -14.80 -16.89
C ALA A 110 1.76 -14.85 -15.85
N GLU A 111 2.94 -14.36 -16.21
CA GLU A 111 4.00 -14.09 -15.23
C GLU A 111 3.54 -13.00 -14.26
N THR A 112 3.67 -13.28 -12.97
CA THR A 112 3.17 -12.43 -11.89
C THR A 112 4.15 -12.46 -10.73
N THR A 113 4.40 -11.27 -10.18
CA THR A 113 5.11 -11.11 -8.91
C THR A 113 4.08 -10.92 -7.81
N LEU A 114 4.09 -11.79 -6.80
CA LEU A 114 3.24 -11.67 -5.61
C LEU A 114 4.04 -11.08 -4.45
N VAL A 115 3.44 -10.12 -3.75
CA VAL A 115 3.91 -9.58 -2.47
C VAL A 115 2.91 -9.96 -1.39
N VAL A 116 3.37 -10.74 -0.42
CA VAL A 116 2.59 -11.17 0.75
C VAL A 116 3.21 -10.53 1.98
N GLN A 117 2.43 -9.74 2.71
CA GLN A 117 2.82 -9.17 3.99
C GLN A 117 1.93 -9.71 5.09
N LEU A 118 2.55 -10.35 6.09
CA LEU A 118 1.88 -10.91 7.25
C LEU A 118 2.26 -10.12 8.50
N PHE A 119 1.27 -9.84 9.33
CA PHE A 119 1.43 -9.14 10.60
C PHE A 119 1.09 -10.07 11.75
N GLY A 120 1.82 -9.97 12.87
CA GLY A 120 1.62 -10.84 14.01
C GLY A 120 1.91 -10.18 15.35
N THR A 121 1.26 -10.71 16.38
CA THR A 121 1.68 -10.56 17.77
C THR A 121 1.71 -11.94 18.40
N PRO A 122 2.85 -12.38 18.97
CA PRO A 122 2.96 -13.71 19.54
C PRO A 122 1.95 -13.95 20.66
N PHE A 123 1.43 -15.17 20.76
CA PHE A 123 0.56 -15.55 21.86
C PHE A 123 1.30 -15.42 23.20
N GLY A 124 0.69 -14.74 24.17
CA GLY A 124 1.30 -14.48 25.48
C GLY A 124 2.28 -13.30 25.49
N ALA A 125 2.44 -12.58 24.38
CA ALA A 125 3.11 -11.29 24.40
C ALA A 125 2.26 -10.30 25.22
N SER A 126 2.67 -10.01 26.46
CA SER A 126 2.08 -8.90 27.21
C SER A 126 2.25 -7.63 26.38
N SER A 127 1.15 -6.91 26.18
CA SER A 127 1.19 -5.56 25.65
C SER A 127 2.08 -4.72 26.56
N THR A 128 3.32 -4.50 26.15
CA THR A 128 4.11 -3.39 26.66
C THR A 128 3.40 -2.13 26.18
N THR A 129 2.39 -1.72 26.93
CA THR A 129 2.03 -0.33 27.09
C THR A 129 3.34 0.37 27.42
N GLU A 130 3.91 1.08 26.46
CA GLU A 130 4.99 2.02 26.73
C GLU A 130 4.50 2.93 27.86
N VAL A 131 5.06 2.72 29.04
CA VAL A 131 5.00 3.67 30.13
C VAL A 131 5.62 4.94 29.57
N ARG A 132 4.75 5.90 29.22
CA ARG A 132 5.09 7.30 29.04
C ARG A 132 6.06 7.67 30.16
N LYS A 133 7.31 7.94 29.79
CA LYS A 133 8.42 8.30 30.67
C LYS A 133 8.02 9.53 31.50
N SER A 134 7.41 9.34 32.66
CA SER A 134 7.18 10.39 33.64
C SER A 134 8.52 10.73 34.30
N GLN A 135 8.86 12.01 34.25
CA GLN A 135 10.02 12.58 34.92
C GLN A 135 9.89 12.43 36.46
N PRO A 136 11.00 12.49 37.22
CA PRO A 136 11.02 12.14 38.63
C PRO A 136 10.26 13.14 39.49
N ILE A 137 9.47 12.59 40.42
CA ILE A 137 8.84 13.31 41.53
C ILE A 137 9.96 13.78 42.46
N VAL A 138 10.09 15.09 42.63
CA VAL A 138 10.85 15.67 43.74
C VAL A 138 10.00 15.53 45.00
N GLU A 139 10.59 14.84 45.96
CA GLU A 139 10.09 14.61 47.30
C GLU A 139 10.22 15.91 48.10
N GLU A 140 9.11 16.51 48.53
CA GLU A 140 9.12 17.50 49.60
C GLU A 140 8.02 17.17 50.63
N LYS A 141 8.49 16.86 51.83
CA LYS A 141 7.75 16.51 53.03
C LYS A 141 7.40 17.81 53.77
N SER A 142 6.12 18.06 54.10
CA SER A 142 5.68 18.46 55.45
C SER A 142 4.18 18.84 55.55
N ALA A 143 3.55 18.29 56.60
CA ALA A 143 2.51 18.87 57.46
C ALA A 143 1.02 18.96 57.08
N SER A 144 0.26 18.18 57.85
CA SER A 144 -0.96 18.53 58.61
C SER A 144 -2.31 18.74 57.89
N ALA A 145 -3.24 17.85 58.23
CA ALA A 145 -4.70 18.02 58.14
C ALA A 145 -5.19 19.17 59.09
N PRO A 146 -6.46 19.66 59.07
CA PRO A 146 -7.69 18.84 59.03
C PRO A 146 -8.96 19.41 58.32
N LYS A 147 -9.86 18.46 57.99
CA LYS A 147 -11.35 18.47 58.02
C LYS A 147 -12.20 19.42 57.14
N GLU A 148 -13.03 18.74 56.33
CA GLU A 148 -14.51 18.86 56.23
C GLU A 148 -15.16 19.77 55.16
N VAL A 149 -16.34 19.30 54.73
CA VAL A 149 -17.46 19.98 54.01
C VAL A 149 -17.58 19.73 52.48
N LEU A 150 -18.37 18.70 52.16
CA LEU A 150 -19.65 18.77 51.42
C LEU A 150 -19.83 19.91 50.37
N ALA A 151 -20.00 19.57 49.09
CA ALA A 151 -21.17 19.93 48.26
C ALA A 151 -20.94 19.80 46.75
N LYS A 152 -21.91 19.12 46.11
CA LYS A 152 -22.56 19.39 44.82
C LYS A 152 -21.73 19.62 43.54
N SER A 153 -21.99 18.72 42.59
CA SER A 153 -22.00 18.96 41.13
C SER A 153 -22.73 20.25 40.76
N PRO A 154 -22.31 20.89 39.66
CA PRO A 154 -23.25 21.04 38.54
C PRO A 154 -22.61 20.83 37.16
N GLN A 155 -23.35 20.13 36.30
CA GLN A 155 -23.33 20.30 34.84
C GLN A 155 -24.05 21.62 34.50
N PRO A 156 -23.70 22.35 33.41
CA PRO A 156 -24.44 22.26 32.14
C PRO A 156 -23.55 22.46 30.87
N GLN A 157 -23.77 21.72 29.79
CA GLN A 157 -24.44 22.15 28.53
C GLN A 157 -23.94 23.50 27.96
N ASP A 158 -23.23 23.50 26.82
CA ASP A 158 -23.79 23.70 25.47
C ASP A 158 -22.73 24.06 24.40
N ALA A 159 -23.06 23.72 23.15
CA ALA A 159 -22.67 24.37 21.89
C ALA A 159 -21.18 24.48 21.48
N SER A 160 -20.77 23.72 20.45
CA SER A 160 -20.74 24.26 19.06
C SER A 160 -20.00 23.35 18.10
N LEU A 161 -20.69 23.06 17.00
CA LEU A 161 -20.20 22.45 15.77
C LEU A 161 -19.05 23.28 15.19
N VAL A 162 -17.85 22.71 15.12
CA VAL A 162 -16.79 23.23 14.25
C VAL A 162 -16.63 22.23 13.11
N SER A 163 -17.33 22.53 12.02
CA SER A 163 -17.08 21.97 10.70
C SER A 163 -15.64 22.31 10.29
N VAL A 164 -14.72 21.37 10.48
CA VAL A 164 -13.38 21.50 9.91
C VAL A 164 -13.49 21.16 8.44
N SER A 165 -13.46 22.20 7.62
CA SER A 165 -13.35 22.16 6.17
C SER A 165 -12.33 21.11 5.75
N SER A 166 -12.82 20.11 5.03
CA SER A 166 -12.02 19.14 4.29
C SER A 166 -11.12 19.89 3.30
N VAL A 167 -9.84 20.02 3.63
CA VAL A 167 -8.83 20.37 2.64
C VAL A 167 -8.75 19.19 1.68
N SER A 168 -9.44 19.32 0.55
CA SER A 168 -9.28 18.46 -0.62
C SER A 168 -7.82 18.52 -1.03
N LYS A 169 -7.03 17.54 -0.60
CA LYS A 169 -5.69 17.33 -1.13
C LYS A 169 -5.90 16.74 -2.52
N ALA A 170 -5.53 17.51 -3.54
CA ALA A 170 -5.59 17.10 -4.94
C ALA A 170 -4.97 15.70 -5.12
N PRO A 171 -5.50 14.87 -6.04
CA PRO A 171 -4.95 13.55 -6.27
C PRO A 171 -3.50 13.73 -6.74
N VAL A 172 -2.57 13.25 -5.93
CA VAL A 172 -1.17 13.10 -6.35
C VAL A 172 -1.19 11.94 -7.32
N ALA A 173 -1.24 12.24 -8.62
CA ALA A 173 -1.19 11.23 -9.66
C ALA A 173 0.01 10.32 -9.43
N SER A 174 -0.17 9.00 -9.56
CA SER A 174 0.94 8.09 -9.39
C SER A 174 2.03 8.42 -10.43
N PRO A 175 3.32 8.24 -10.14
CA PRO A 175 4.38 8.43 -11.13
C PRO A 175 4.14 7.63 -12.41
N LEU A 176 3.44 6.49 -12.31
CA LEU A 176 3.02 5.66 -13.42
C LEU A 176 1.88 6.31 -14.25
N ASP A 177 0.88 6.91 -13.62
CA ASP A 177 -0.17 7.68 -14.31
C ASP A 177 0.40 8.89 -15.04
N LEU A 178 1.37 9.57 -14.42
CA LEU A 178 2.05 10.70 -15.05
C LEU A 178 2.88 10.23 -16.26
N THR A 179 3.58 9.10 -16.14
CA THR A 179 4.36 8.52 -17.24
C THR A 179 3.45 8.08 -18.40
N LYS A 180 2.31 7.44 -18.10
CA LYS A 180 1.31 7.03 -19.08
C LYS A 180 0.65 8.24 -19.75
N ALA A 181 0.31 9.28 -18.97
CA ALA A 181 -0.24 10.53 -19.48
C ALA A 181 0.76 11.28 -20.39
N MET A 182 2.03 11.36 -19.98
CA MET A 182 3.09 11.95 -20.81
C MET A 182 3.31 11.14 -22.09
N ALA A 183 3.32 9.80 -22.03
CA ALA A 183 3.44 8.95 -23.21
C ALA A 183 2.26 9.15 -24.18
N ILE A 184 1.02 9.16 -23.68
CA ILE A 184 -0.18 9.43 -24.48
C ILE A 184 -0.09 10.83 -25.10
N PHE A 185 0.30 11.84 -24.32
CA PHE A 185 0.46 13.21 -24.81
C PHE A 185 1.53 13.30 -25.90
N THR A 186 2.72 12.73 -25.69
CA THR A 186 3.81 12.73 -26.67
C THR A 186 3.38 12.05 -27.96
N VAL A 187 2.71 10.91 -27.89
CA VAL A 187 2.22 10.22 -29.11
C VAL A 187 1.10 11.01 -29.78
N GLY A 188 0.19 11.63 -29.02
CA GLY A 188 -0.84 12.52 -29.55
C GLY A 188 -0.26 13.72 -30.30
N VAL A 189 0.77 14.37 -29.74
CA VAL A 189 1.48 15.47 -30.40
C VAL A 189 2.14 14.99 -31.70
N LEU A 190 2.81 13.83 -31.68
CA LEU A 190 3.45 13.28 -32.87
C LEU A 190 2.42 12.95 -33.97
N LEU A 191 1.30 12.31 -33.62
CA LEU A 191 0.20 12.07 -34.55
C LEU A 191 -0.38 13.37 -35.11
N GLY A 192 -0.51 14.41 -34.30
CA GLY A 192 -0.97 15.74 -34.72
C GLY A 192 -0.01 16.40 -35.73
N VAL A 193 1.30 16.34 -35.47
CA VAL A 193 2.32 16.84 -36.41
C VAL A 193 2.27 16.07 -37.73
N PHE A 194 2.11 14.75 -37.69
CA PHE A 194 1.96 13.93 -38.91
C PHE A 194 0.66 14.24 -39.67
N ALA A 195 -0.46 14.42 -38.97
CA ALA A 195 -1.73 14.80 -39.61
C ALA A 195 -1.64 16.17 -40.27
N MET A 196 -0.97 17.13 -39.62
CA MET A 196 -0.69 18.45 -40.17
C MET A 196 0.22 18.37 -41.41
N ASP A 197 1.31 17.60 -41.34
CA ASP A 197 2.24 17.43 -42.46
C ASP A 197 1.54 16.73 -43.64
N PHE A 198 0.75 15.69 -43.38
CA PHE A 198 -0.09 15.05 -44.39
C PHE A 198 -1.09 16.02 -45.02
N PHE A 199 -1.76 16.87 -44.22
CA PHE A 199 -2.68 17.88 -44.71
C PHE A 199 -1.99 18.91 -45.60
N LEU A 200 -0.84 19.44 -45.15
CA LEU A 200 -0.03 20.41 -45.91
C LEU A 200 0.49 19.81 -47.23
N VAL A 201 0.94 18.56 -47.20
CA VAL A 201 1.46 17.84 -48.36
C VAL A 201 0.34 17.45 -49.34
N SER A 202 -0.81 17.02 -48.83
CA SER A 202 -2.01 16.74 -49.63
C SER A 202 -2.52 18.00 -50.33
N HIS A 203 -2.42 19.16 -49.67
CA HIS A 203 -2.82 20.43 -50.28
C HIS A 203 -1.79 20.95 -51.30
N ARG A 204 -0.52 20.50 -51.22
CA ARG A 204 0.59 20.89 -52.12
C ARG A 204 0.98 19.82 -53.16
N GLN A 205 0.11 18.82 -53.41
CA GLN A 205 0.25 17.77 -54.45
C GLN A 205 1.63 17.10 -54.57
N THR A 206 2.37 16.94 -53.47
CA THR A 206 3.70 16.30 -53.49
C THR A 206 3.85 15.27 -52.37
N PRO A 207 3.06 14.18 -52.38
CA PRO A 207 3.17 13.14 -51.37
C PRO A 207 4.55 12.49 -51.43
N ARG A 208 5.33 12.64 -50.34
CA ARG A 208 6.60 11.93 -50.13
C ARG A 208 6.51 11.13 -48.84
N LEU A 209 5.71 10.06 -48.87
CA LEU A 209 5.76 9.05 -47.81
C LEU A 209 7.04 8.23 -48.02
N SER A 210 8.06 8.46 -47.19
CA SER A 210 9.23 7.58 -47.18
C SER A 210 8.92 6.34 -46.33
N SER A 211 9.44 5.17 -46.70
CA SER A 211 9.32 3.95 -45.87
C SER A 211 9.86 4.14 -44.45
N ARG A 212 10.83 5.05 -44.28
CA ARG A 212 11.45 5.39 -43.00
C ARG A 212 10.50 6.15 -42.06
N SER A 213 9.68 7.06 -42.58
CA SER A 213 8.70 7.80 -41.77
C SER A 213 7.51 6.92 -41.37
N LEU A 214 7.09 6.00 -42.24
CA LEU A 214 6.07 5.01 -41.90
C LEU A 214 6.53 4.08 -40.77
N ALA A 215 7.77 3.58 -40.83
CA ALA A 215 8.32 2.68 -39.81
C ALA A 215 8.38 3.32 -38.42
N GLN A 216 8.78 4.60 -38.35
CA GLN A 216 8.81 5.35 -37.08
C GLN A 216 7.41 5.55 -36.49
N MET A 217 6.42 5.84 -37.34
CA MET A 217 5.02 5.97 -36.91
C MET A 217 4.48 4.66 -36.34
N MET A 218 4.74 3.54 -37.02
CA MET A 218 4.32 2.22 -36.57
C MET A 218 5.00 1.84 -35.24
N PHE A 219 6.29 2.16 -35.08
CA PHE A 219 7.00 1.92 -33.82
C PHE A 219 6.41 2.73 -32.65
N LEU A 220 6.08 4.00 -32.86
CA LEU A 220 5.49 4.85 -31.82
C LEU A 220 4.08 4.41 -31.43
N ILE A 221 3.25 4.02 -32.40
CA ILE A 221 1.92 3.46 -32.15
C ILE A 221 2.06 2.14 -31.38
N PHE A 222 3.02 1.29 -31.73
CA PHE A 222 3.29 0.05 -31.01
C PHE A 222 3.71 0.32 -29.56
N VAL A 223 4.61 1.28 -29.30
CA VAL A 223 5.01 1.66 -27.94
C VAL A 223 3.83 2.23 -27.15
N LEU A 224 2.95 3.02 -27.78
CA LEU A 224 1.73 3.52 -27.14
C LEU A 224 0.80 2.37 -26.76
N ILE A 225 0.52 1.47 -27.70
CA ILE A 225 -0.35 0.31 -27.46
C ILE A 225 0.26 -0.57 -26.35
N ALA A 226 1.56 -0.84 -26.40
CA ALA A 226 2.26 -1.60 -25.37
C ALA A 226 2.15 -0.93 -23.99
N SER A 227 2.30 0.39 -23.91
CA SER A 227 2.14 1.17 -22.66
C SER A 227 0.70 1.14 -22.14
N LEU A 228 -0.30 1.18 -23.02
CA LEU A 228 -1.72 1.06 -22.64
C LEU A 228 -2.07 -0.36 -22.16
N LEU A 229 -1.35 -1.39 -22.65
CA LEU A 229 -1.54 -2.78 -22.29
C LEU A 229 -0.80 -3.20 -20.99
N MET A 230 0.11 -2.38 -20.47
CA MET A 230 0.74 -2.64 -19.17
C MET A 230 -0.33 -2.61 -18.07
N LYS A 231 -0.55 -3.75 -17.42
CA LYS A 231 -1.45 -3.87 -16.26
C LYS A 231 -0.85 -3.14 -15.06
N GLU A 232 -1.69 -2.38 -14.38
CA GLU A 232 -1.37 -1.82 -13.06
C GLU A 232 -1.33 -2.93 -12.01
N GLY A 233 -0.46 -2.76 -11.02
CA GLY A 233 -0.42 -3.64 -9.86
C GLY A 233 -1.76 -3.64 -9.11
N ALA A 234 -2.10 -4.78 -8.53
CA ALA A 234 -3.37 -4.98 -7.83
C ALA A 234 -3.13 -5.37 -6.38
N ILE A 235 -3.94 -4.86 -5.46
CA ILE A 235 -3.95 -5.23 -4.05
C ILE A 235 -5.21 -6.03 -3.73
N LEU A 236 -5.14 -6.87 -2.70
CA LEU A 236 -6.27 -7.65 -2.20
C LEU A 236 -6.35 -7.58 -0.68
#